data_AF-A0A2M9ZFV0-F1
#
_entry.id   AF-A0A2M9ZFV0-F1
#
_cell.length_a   1.000
_cell.length_b   1.000
_cell.length_c   1.000
_cell.angle_alpha   90.00
_cell.angle_beta   90.00
_cell.angle_gamma   90.00
#
_symmetry.space_group_name_H-M   'P 1'
#
loop_
_entity.id
_entity.type
_entity.pdbx_description
1 polymer ?
#
loop_
_entity_poly.entity_id
_entity_poly.type
_entity_poly.pdbx_seq_one_letter_code
_entity_poly.pdbx_strand_id
1 'polypeptide(L)'
;MPLSDQEIKSLVEKLRSEYRDGAKQSPKLFDGKGFEDRYIQTLKHRGNIESFLKEEVSFLEKVKAKHQELVEKRNAAKGETINRILDEQEEKLSKYQRVDFHPLARTEMRFFYGAMTNFADTELPVLVHIFRGTPEYSSFQDSISVIERIGVTKRGMPSLRIAEHIKALLDANGNQSSMERDSQNILKEVCIALAALRKTIQECIEKNRVSDRMTVQVNDRDYPKAAEAYRNLLFGIALEKIIVKTESIIRDFRMSELVGLDAK
;
A
#
# COMPACT_ATOMS: atom_id res chain seq x y z
N MET A 1 58.14 -19.12 -14.91
CA MET A 1 58.76 -19.53 -13.63
C MET A 1 57.74 -20.38 -12.89
N PRO A 2 58.10 -21.58 -12.42
CA PRO A 2 57.20 -22.39 -11.59
C PRO A 2 56.91 -21.63 -10.29
N LEU A 3 55.66 -21.72 -9.83
CA LEU A 3 55.22 -21.18 -8.54
C LEU A 3 55.95 -21.90 -7.41
N SER A 4 56.39 -21.15 -6.42
CA SER A 4 56.95 -21.75 -5.20
C SER A 4 55.85 -22.47 -4.40
N ASP A 5 56.23 -23.48 -3.63
CA ASP A 5 55.31 -24.24 -2.77
C ASP A 5 54.55 -23.35 -1.77
N GLN A 6 55.12 -22.20 -1.39
CA GLN A 6 54.48 -21.21 -0.53
C GLN A 6 53.37 -20.44 -1.26
N GLU A 7 53.59 -20.07 -2.52
CA GLU A 7 52.60 -19.36 -3.34
C GLU A 7 51.41 -20.27 -3.69
N ILE A 8 51.66 -21.56 -3.94
CA ILE A 8 50.62 -22.56 -4.17
C ILE A 8 49.70 -22.69 -2.96
N LYS A 9 50.28 -22.80 -1.75
CA LYS A 9 49.51 -22.88 -0.50
C LYS A 9 48.66 -21.64 -0.26
N SER A 10 49.25 -20.45 -0.44
CA SER A 10 48.54 -19.18 -0.27
C SER A 10 47.37 -19.04 -1.25
N LEU A 11 47.56 -19.44 -2.51
CA LEU A 11 46.51 -19.38 -3.53
C LEU A 11 45.36 -20.34 -3.24
N VAL A 12 45.66 -21.56 -2.77
CA VAL A 12 44.64 -22.54 -2.35
C VAL A 12 43.84 -22.03 -1.15
N GLU A 13 44.49 -21.45 -0.15
CA GLU A 13 43.79 -20.84 1.00
C GLU A 13 42.90 -19.68 0.58
N LYS A 14 43.35 -18.85 -0.36
CA LYS A 14 42.55 -17.78 -0.93
C LYS A 14 41.30 -18.33 -1.63
N LEU A 15 41.43 -19.33 -2.49
CA LEU A 15 40.29 -19.98 -3.14
C LEU A 15 39.30 -20.58 -2.12
N ARG A 16 39.80 -21.25 -1.08
CA ARG A 16 38.98 -21.78 0.01
C ARG A 16 38.17 -20.71 0.72
N SER A 17 38.80 -19.56 0.99
CA SER A 17 38.12 -18.43 1.63
C SER A 17 37.01 -17.85 0.73
N GLU A 18 37.29 -17.71 -0.57
CA GLU A 18 36.34 -17.16 -1.52
C GLU A 18 35.15 -18.09 -1.77
N TYR A 19 35.38 -19.42 -1.83
CA TYR A 19 34.29 -20.40 -1.87
C TYR A 19 33.45 -20.38 -0.59
N ARG A 20 34.09 -20.28 0.58
CA ARG A 20 33.39 -20.20 1.87
C ARG A 20 32.52 -18.95 1.97
N ASP A 21 33.02 -17.80 1.53
CA ASP A 21 32.29 -16.54 1.59
C ASP A 21 31.18 -16.48 0.53
N GLY A 22 31.43 -16.97 -0.68
CA GLY A 22 30.40 -17.11 -1.72
C GLY A 22 29.27 -18.08 -1.31
N ALA A 23 29.61 -19.18 -0.62
CA ALA A 23 28.65 -20.17 -0.16
C ALA A 23 27.66 -19.60 0.88
N LYS A 24 28.03 -18.57 1.64
CA LYS A 24 27.10 -17.87 2.55
C LYS A 24 25.93 -17.22 1.80
N GLN A 25 26.17 -16.77 0.56
CA GLN A 25 25.16 -16.10 -0.26
C GLN A 25 24.45 -17.07 -1.21
N SER A 26 25.18 -18.04 -1.78
CA SER A 26 24.62 -19.04 -2.68
C SER A 26 25.35 -20.38 -2.55
N PRO A 27 24.91 -21.26 -1.61
CA PRO A 27 25.58 -22.53 -1.34
C PRO A 27 25.65 -23.48 -2.54
N LYS A 28 24.70 -23.36 -3.48
CA LYS A 28 24.64 -24.22 -4.68
C LYS A 28 25.57 -23.76 -5.81
N LEU A 29 25.92 -22.46 -5.86
CA LEU A 29 26.84 -21.93 -6.88
C LEU A 29 28.30 -22.01 -6.43
N PHE A 30 28.56 -21.78 -5.14
CA PHE A 30 29.90 -21.81 -4.57
C PHE A 30 30.13 -23.13 -3.81
N ASP A 31 30.31 -24.22 -4.56
CA ASP A 31 30.54 -25.54 -3.98
C ASP A 31 31.99 -25.74 -3.53
N GLY A 32 32.25 -25.40 -2.27
CA GLY A 32 33.55 -25.60 -1.63
C GLY A 32 33.93 -27.08 -1.47
N LYS A 33 32.97 -28.01 -1.35
CA LYS A 33 33.29 -29.45 -1.26
C LYS A 33 33.75 -29.99 -2.60
N GLY A 34 33.06 -29.62 -3.68
CA GLY A 34 33.48 -29.95 -5.03
C GLY A 34 34.86 -29.41 -5.39
N PHE A 35 35.23 -28.21 -4.89
CA PHE A 35 36.59 -27.69 -5.02
C PHE A 35 37.63 -28.57 -4.33
N GLU A 36 37.41 -28.96 -3.05
CA GLU A 36 38.34 -29.82 -2.32
C GLU A 36 38.51 -31.19 -2.97
N ASP A 37 37.42 -31.79 -3.46
CA ASP A 37 37.46 -33.10 -4.12
C ASP A 37 38.29 -33.03 -5.42
N ARG A 38 38.11 -31.98 -6.24
CA ARG A 38 38.92 -31.75 -7.45
C ARG A 38 40.40 -31.49 -7.11
N TYR A 39 40.67 -30.74 -6.06
CA TYR A 39 42.03 -30.45 -5.61
C TYR A 39 42.75 -31.72 -5.13
N ILE A 40 42.09 -32.55 -4.30
CA ILE A 40 42.63 -33.84 -3.82
C ILE A 40 42.86 -34.82 -4.98
N GLN A 41 41.96 -34.88 -5.96
CA GLN A 41 42.14 -35.72 -7.15
C GLN A 41 43.37 -35.30 -7.96
N THR A 42 43.56 -34.00 -8.17
CA THR A 42 44.73 -33.47 -8.89
C THR A 42 46.04 -33.85 -8.20
N LEU A 43 46.08 -33.79 -6.86
CA LEU A 43 47.22 -34.23 -6.06
C LEU A 43 47.47 -35.74 -6.18
N LYS A 44 46.42 -36.56 -6.08
CA LYS A 44 46.51 -38.04 -6.16
C LYS A 44 47.02 -38.52 -7.52
N HIS A 45 46.63 -37.87 -8.61
CA HIS A 45 47.03 -38.23 -9.96
C HIS A 45 48.34 -37.57 -10.43
N ARG A 46 49.08 -36.89 -9.53
CA ARG A 46 50.29 -36.12 -9.86
C ARG A 46 50.07 -35.14 -11.03
N GLY A 47 48.88 -34.54 -11.08
CA GLY A 47 48.53 -33.55 -12.09
C GLY A 47 49.28 -32.23 -11.89
N ASN A 48 49.27 -31.37 -12.92
CA ASN A 48 49.88 -30.05 -12.83
C ASN A 48 49.00 -29.12 -11.97
N ILE A 49 49.45 -28.85 -10.75
CA ILE A 49 48.74 -28.03 -9.75
C ILE A 49 48.62 -26.58 -10.22
N GLU A 50 49.62 -26.04 -10.91
CA GLU A 50 49.58 -24.65 -11.39
C GLU A 50 48.50 -24.45 -12.46
N SER A 51 48.37 -25.42 -13.38
CA SER A 51 47.32 -25.40 -14.40
C SER A 51 45.95 -25.52 -13.76
N PHE A 52 45.78 -26.44 -12.80
CA PHE A 52 44.53 -26.58 -12.05
C PHE A 52 44.13 -25.29 -11.34
N LEU A 53 45.06 -24.66 -10.62
CA LEU A 53 44.75 -23.42 -9.88
C LEU A 53 44.39 -22.26 -10.82
N LYS A 54 45.03 -22.14 -11.99
CA LYS A 54 44.66 -21.13 -13.00
C LYS A 54 43.25 -21.37 -13.55
N GLU A 55 42.92 -22.62 -13.87
CA GLU A 55 41.59 -23.00 -14.34
C GLU A 55 40.53 -22.75 -13.28
N GLU A 56 40.83 -23.06 -12.02
CA GLU A 56 39.90 -22.88 -10.91
C GLU A 56 39.68 -21.41 -10.55
N VAL A 57 40.71 -20.56 -10.64
CA VAL A 57 40.56 -19.10 -10.53
C VAL A 57 39.63 -18.58 -11.64
N SER A 58 39.85 -18.98 -12.89
CA SER A 58 38.98 -18.59 -14.01
C SER A 58 37.54 -19.10 -13.85
N PHE A 59 37.38 -20.31 -13.34
CA PHE A 59 36.07 -20.89 -13.05
C PHE A 59 35.35 -20.09 -11.95
N LEU A 60 36.03 -19.78 -10.85
CA LEU A 60 35.46 -19.03 -9.74
C LEU A 60 35.07 -17.59 -10.16
N GLU A 61 35.86 -16.94 -11.01
CA GLU A 61 35.50 -15.65 -11.60
C GLU A 61 34.20 -15.73 -12.41
N LYS A 62 34.03 -16.77 -13.23
CA LYS A 62 32.77 -17.01 -13.98
C LYS A 62 31.60 -17.27 -13.04
N VAL A 63 31.81 -18.01 -11.96
CA VAL A 63 30.77 -18.27 -10.94
C VAL A 63 30.34 -16.96 -10.25
N LYS A 64 31.30 -16.10 -9.90
CA LYS A 64 31.01 -14.77 -9.33
C LYS A 64 30.22 -13.88 -10.30
N ALA A 65 30.63 -13.82 -11.57
CA ALA A 65 29.93 -13.06 -12.60
C ALA A 65 28.48 -13.54 -12.78
N LYS A 66 28.27 -14.86 -12.84
CA LYS A 66 26.93 -15.47 -12.93
C LYS A 66 26.08 -15.19 -11.70
N HIS A 67 26.66 -15.23 -10.50
CA HIS A 67 25.95 -14.88 -9.26
C HIS A 67 25.52 -13.41 -9.26
N GLN A 68 26.39 -12.50 -9.69
CA GLN A 68 26.08 -11.07 -9.80
C GLN A 68 24.94 -10.82 -10.81
N GLU A 69 24.99 -11.44 -11.98
CA GLU A 69 23.93 -11.35 -12.98
C GLU A 69 22.56 -11.84 -12.45
N LEU A 70 22.56 -12.95 -11.68
CA LEU A 70 21.35 -13.48 -11.06
C LEU A 70 20.80 -12.53 -9.99
N VAL A 71 21.66 -11.89 -9.20
CA VAL A 71 21.25 -10.90 -8.19
C VAL A 71 20.65 -9.66 -8.88
N GLU A 72 21.28 -9.17 -9.93
CA GLU A 72 20.80 -8.02 -10.72
C GLU A 72 19.46 -8.32 -11.38
N LYS A 73 19.30 -9.48 -12.05
CA LYS A 73 18.02 -9.93 -12.61
C LYS A 73 16.92 -10.04 -11.56
N ARG A 74 17.23 -10.60 -10.39
CA ARG A 74 16.28 -10.70 -9.28
C ARG A 74 15.87 -9.32 -8.76
N ASN A 75 16.80 -8.39 -8.66
CA ASN A 75 16.51 -7.03 -8.20
C ASN A 75 15.71 -6.24 -9.24
N ALA A 76 16.01 -6.38 -10.53
CA ALA A 76 15.24 -5.79 -11.63
C ALA A 76 13.79 -6.30 -11.67
N ALA A 77 13.60 -7.63 -11.56
CA ALA A 77 12.26 -8.23 -11.54
C ALA A 77 11.42 -7.78 -10.34
N LYS A 78 12.05 -7.57 -9.18
CA LYS A 78 11.38 -6.99 -8.00
C LYS A 78 10.97 -5.54 -8.24
N GLY A 79 11.85 -4.73 -8.85
CA GLY A 79 11.55 -3.34 -9.20
C GLY A 79 10.38 -3.20 -10.17
N GLU A 80 10.35 -4.02 -11.23
CA GLU A 80 9.26 -4.03 -12.22
C GLU A 80 7.93 -4.42 -11.60
N THR A 81 7.93 -5.42 -10.71
CA THR A 81 6.71 -5.84 -9.99
C THR A 81 6.22 -4.75 -9.04
N ILE A 82 7.13 -4.08 -8.31
CA ILE A 82 6.78 -2.97 -7.40
C ILE A 82 6.20 -1.80 -8.19
N ASN A 83 6.82 -1.42 -9.31
CA ASN A 83 6.32 -0.32 -10.14
C ASN A 83 4.93 -0.63 -10.71
N ARG A 84 4.70 -1.84 -11.23
CA ARG A 84 3.36 -2.25 -11.68
C ARG A 84 2.32 -2.15 -10.56
N ILE A 85 2.66 -2.58 -9.35
CA ILE A 85 1.76 -2.44 -8.20
C ILE A 85 1.49 -0.96 -7.91
N LEU A 86 2.52 -0.10 -7.91
CA LEU A 86 2.33 1.33 -7.68
C LEU A 86 1.47 1.99 -8.76
N ASP A 87 1.68 1.64 -10.03
CA ASP A 87 0.92 2.17 -11.17
C ASP A 87 -0.57 1.76 -11.09
N GLU A 88 -0.85 0.48 -10.80
CA GLU A 88 -2.23 -0.01 -10.61
C GLU A 88 -2.93 0.69 -9.43
N GLN A 89 -2.18 1.04 -8.38
CA GLN A 89 -2.74 1.79 -7.25
C GLN A 89 -3.00 3.24 -7.61
N GLU A 90 -2.08 3.90 -8.32
CA GLU A 90 -2.27 5.27 -8.76
C GLU A 90 -3.44 5.39 -9.74
N GLU A 91 -3.63 4.42 -10.63
CA GLU A 91 -4.80 4.36 -11.52
C GLU A 91 -6.11 4.26 -10.74
N LYS A 92 -6.19 3.41 -9.71
CA LYS A 92 -7.38 3.31 -8.84
C LYS A 92 -7.68 4.61 -8.11
N LEU A 93 -6.64 5.33 -7.68
CA LEU A 93 -6.79 6.61 -6.97
C LEU A 93 -7.14 7.78 -7.91
N SER A 94 -6.73 7.71 -9.17
CA SER A 94 -6.89 8.79 -10.16
C SER A 94 -8.36 9.19 -10.43
N LYS A 95 -9.31 8.29 -10.18
CA LYS A 95 -10.76 8.57 -10.30
C LYS A 95 -11.28 9.52 -9.23
N TYR A 96 -10.55 9.70 -8.13
CA TYR A 96 -10.88 10.65 -7.08
C TYR A 96 -10.30 12.01 -7.41
N GLN A 97 -10.99 13.08 -7.00
CA GLN A 97 -10.45 14.42 -7.15
C GLN A 97 -9.16 14.55 -6.33
N ARG A 98 -8.09 15.02 -6.93
CA ARG A 98 -6.89 15.39 -6.19
C ARG A 98 -7.07 16.77 -5.57
N VAL A 99 -6.88 16.88 -4.26
CA VAL A 99 -6.92 18.16 -3.54
C VAL A 99 -5.54 18.48 -2.98
N ASP A 100 -4.87 19.49 -3.53
CA ASP A 100 -3.56 19.95 -3.06
C ASP A 100 -3.73 20.93 -1.90
N PHE A 101 -3.59 20.44 -0.66
CA PHE A 101 -3.72 21.26 0.56
C PHE A 101 -2.39 21.56 1.26
N HIS A 102 -1.32 20.79 0.97
CA HIS A 102 0.02 21.02 1.51
C HIS A 102 1.11 20.39 0.62
N PRO A 103 2.27 21.05 0.41
CA PRO A 103 3.35 20.51 -0.43
C PRO A 103 3.90 19.16 0.03
N LEU A 104 4.00 18.96 1.36
CA LEU A 104 4.50 17.70 1.95
C LEU A 104 3.43 16.60 2.08
N ALA A 105 2.16 16.88 1.75
CA ALA A 105 1.12 15.86 1.81
C ALA A 105 1.35 14.80 0.72
N ARG A 106 1.28 13.52 1.08
CA ARG A 106 1.40 12.41 0.14
C ARG A 106 0.25 12.39 -0.88
N THR A 107 0.53 11.88 -2.08
CA THR A 107 -0.43 11.73 -3.17
C THR A 107 -1.70 10.98 -2.73
N GLU A 108 -1.54 9.85 -2.03
CA GLU A 108 -2.67 9.06 -1.49
C GLU A 108 -3.59 9.91 -0.59
N MET A 109 -3.03 10.71 0.31
CA MET A 109 -3.80 11.55 1.21
C MET A 109 -4.55 12.68 0.48
N ARG A 110 -3.98 13.21 -0.61
CA ARG A 110 -4.63 14.24 -1.45
C ARG A 110 -5.84 13.70 -2.20
N PHE A 111 -5.75 12.47 -2.71
CA PHE A 111 -6.88 11.77 -3.31
C PHE A 111 -7.91 11.34 -2.27
N PHE A 112 -7.47 10.86 -1.10
CA PHE A 112 -8.35 10.50 0.00
C PHE A 112 -9.18 11.68 0.47
N TYR A 113 -8.54 12.84 0.65
CA TYR A 113 -9.25 14.05 1.03
C TYR A 113 -10.29 14.48 -0.01
N GLY A 114 -9.96 14.40 -1.30
CA GLY A 114 -10.95 14.68 -2.35
C GLY A 114 -12.09 13.68 -2.39
N ALA A 115 -11.81 12.39 -2.17
CA ALA A 115 -12.84 11.35 -2.03
C ALA A 115 -13.81 11.66 -0.89
N MET A 116 -13.29 12.06 0.27
CA MET A 116 -14.11 12.40 1.44
C MET A 116 -14.87 13.73 1.28
N THR A 117 -14.27 14.72 0.61
CA THR A 117 -14.96 15.97 0.28
C THR A 117 -16.11 15.72 -0.68
N ASN A 118 -15.88 14.89 -1.71
CA ASN A 118 -16.95 14.46 -2.61
C ASN A 118 -18.05 13.73 -1.81
N PHE A 119 -17.68 12.75 -0.99
CA PHE A 119 -18.62 11.99 -0.17
C PHE A 119 -19.48 12.88 0.75
N ALA A 120 -18.88 13.89 1.36
CA ALA A 120 -19.58 14.86 2.20
C ALA A 120 -20.54 15.77 1.41
N ASP A 121 -20.25 16.05 0.14
CA ASP A 121 -21.11 16.86 -0.73
C ASP A 121 -22.24 16.06 -1.40
N THR A 122 -22.08 14.72 -1.56
CA THR A 122 -23.00 13.86 -2.31
C THR A 122 -23.75 12.85 -1.45
N GLU A 123 -23.06 11.89 -0.82
CA GLU A 123 -23.68 10.78 -0.10
C GLU A 123 -24.16 11.17 1.29
N LEU A 124 -23.37 11.97 2.02
CA LEU A 124 -23.67 12.33 3.41
C LEU A 124 -24.99 13.10 3.58
N PRO A 125 -25.31 14.12 2.75
CA PRO A 125 -26.58 14.86 2.88
C PRO A 125 -27.80 13.96 2.63
N VAL A 126 -27.66 12.97 1.74
CA VAL A 126 -28.71 11.99 1.44
C VAL A 126 -28.92 11.07 2.64
N LEU A 127 -27.85 10.54 3.23
CA LEU A 127 -27.93 9.74 4.45
C LEU A 127 -28.64 10.50 5.57
N VAL A 128 -28.22 11.74 5.80
CA VAL A 128 -28.83 12.61 6.82
C VAL A 128 -30.30 12.84 6.48
N HIS A 129 -30.65 13.12 5.23
CA HIS A 129 -32.05 13.29 4.84
C HIS A 129 -32.92 12.06 5.14
N ILE A 130 -32.43 10.85 4.81
CA ILE A 130 -33.18 9.60 4.98
C ILE A 130 -33.44 9.29 6.45
N PHE A 131 -32.43 9.46 7.31
CA PHE A 131 -32.52 9.04 8.71
C PHE A 131 -32.87 10.18 9.68
N ARG A 132 -32.81 11.45 9.28
CA ARG A 132 -33.09 12.57 10.19
C ARG A 132 -34.52 12.48 10.71
N GLY A 133 -34.64 12.42 12.04
CA GLY A 133 -35.93 12.29 12.73
C GLY A 133 -36.36 10.85 12.96
N THR A 134 -35.60 9.85 12.48
CA THR A 134 -35.80 8.45 12.86
C THR A 134 -34.99 8.10 14.12
N PRO A 135 -35.42 7.10 14.93
CA PRO A 135 -34.67 6.64 16.09
C PRO A 135 -33.24 6.18 15.77
N GLU A 136 -33.05 5.62 14.56
CA GLU A 136 -31.79 5.07 14.08
C GLU A 136 -30.74 6.14 13.78
N TYR A 137 -31.13 7.41 13.62
CA TYR A 137 -30.19 8.51 13.33
C TYR A 137 -29.06 8.62 14.37
N SER A 138 -29.37 8.35 15.63
CA SER A 138 -28.40 8.36 16.73
C SER A 138 -27.23 7.40 16.50
N SER A 139 -27.50 6.22 15.92
CA SER A 139 -26.49 5.21 15.59
C SER A 139 -25.50 5.63 14.50
N PHE A 140 -25.79 6.71 13.77
CA PHE A 140 -24.91 7.25 12.74
C PHE A 140 -24.06 8.43 13.24
N GLN A 141 -24.40 9.04 14.38
CA GLN A 141 -23.82 10.33 14.77
C GLN A 141 -22.30 10.32 14.90
N ASP A 142 -21.72 9.28 15.49
CA ASP A 142 -20.27 9.15 15.63
C ASP A 142 -19.59 9.08 14.27
N SER A 143 -20.09 8.23 13.37
CA SER A 143 -19.55 8.07 12.01
C SER A 143 -19.71 9.34 11.18
N ILE A 144 -20.89 9.97 11.25
CA ILE A 144 -21.17 11.25 10.58
C ILE A 144 -20.19 12.31 11.08
N SER A 145 -19.98 12.42 12.38
CA SER A 145 -19.07 13.42 12.96
C SER A 145 -17.63 13.27 12.45
N VAL A 146 -17.12 12.04 12.35
CA VAL A 146 -15.78 11.78 11.79
C VAL A 146 -15.71 12.18 10.32
N ILE A 147 -16.72 11.77 9.53
CA ILE A 147 -16.79 12.08 8.10
C ILE A 147 -16.92 13.60 7.86
N GLU A 148 -17.73 14.29 8.64
CA GLU A 148 -17.88 15.75 8.55
C GLU A 148 -16.58 16.48 8.86
N ARG A 149 -15.83 16.03 9.88
CA ARG A 149 -14.55 16.64 10.25
C ARG A 149 -13.51 16.58 9.14
N ILE A 150 -13.53 15.54 8.30
CA ILE A 150 -12.60 15.42 7.16
C ILE A 150 -13.17 15.91 5.84
N GLY A 151 -14.47 15.76 5.58
CA GLY A 151 -15.07 16.01 4.28
C GLY A 151 -15.69 17.40 4.12
N VAL A 152 -16.21 18.00 5.19
CA VAL A 152 -16.91 19.29 5.08
C VAL A 152 -15.91 20.44 5.04
N THR A 153 -15.93 21.20 3.94
CA THR A 153 -15.14 22.42 3.77
C THR A 153 -16.02 23.64 3.99
N LYS A 154 -15.43 24.72 4.54
CA LYS A 154 -16.17 25.97 4.80
C LYS A 154 -15.43 27.12 4.14
N ARG A 155 -16.10 27.81 3.21
CA ARG A 155 -15.60 29.04 2.57
C ARG A 155 -14.21 28.88 1.92
N GLY A 156 -13.96 27.72 1.31
CA GLY A 156 -12.67 27.42 0.67
C GLY A 156 -11.53 27.10 1.64
N MET A 157 -11.79 27.01 2.94
CA MET A 157 -10.80 26.53 3.91
C MET A 157 -10.79 24.99 3.97
N PRO A 158 -9.62 24.38 4.25
CA PRO A 158 -9.53 22.94 4.51
C PRO A 158 -10.48 22.52 5.63
N SER A 159 -10.94 21.27 5.57
CA SER A 159 -11.76 20.68 6.64
C SER A 159 -10.97 20.62 7.95
N LEU A 160 -11.69 20.51 9.07
CA LEU A 160 -11.07 20.58 10.41
C LEU A 160 -9.94 19.56 10.59
N ARG A 161 -10.17 18.30 10.22
CA ARG A 161 -9.16 17.23 10.35
C ARG A 161 -7.96 17.44 9.42
N ILE A 162 -8.17 18.06 8.26
CA ILE A 162 -7.09 18.40 7.33
C ILE A 162 -6.31 19.62 7.83
N ALA A 163 -6.95 20.60 8.45
CA ALA A 163 -6.25 21.71 9.10
C ALA A 163 -5.39 21.25 10.29
N GLU A 164 -5.82 20.22 11.02
CA GLU A 164 -4.99 19.53 12.01
C GLU A 164 -3.82 18.80 11.36
N HIS A 165 -4.04 18.14 10.21
CA HIS A 165 -3.00 17.41 9.46
C HIS A 165 -1.93 18.34 8.88
N ILE A 166 -2.31 19.34 8.06
CA ILE A 166 -1.96 20.74 8.37
C ILE A 166 -0.75 20.99 9.26
N LYS A 167 -1.10 21.30 10.49
CA LYS A 167 -0.21 21.58 11.60
C LYS A 167 0.74 20.42 11.89
N ALA A 168 0.27 19.17 11.87
CA ALA A 168 1.12 18.01 12.10
C ALA A 168 2.25 17.86 11.05
N LEU A 169 1.99 18.22 9.79
CA LEU A 169 3.01 18.23 8.73
C LEU A 169 4.05 19.33 8.96
N LEU A 170 3.63 20.49 9.46
CA LEU A 170 4.55 21.59 9.81
C LEU A 170 5.40 21.23 11.04
N ASP A 171 4.77 20.70 12.10
CA ASP A 171 5.42 20.34 13.36
C ASP A 171 6.41 19.16 13.19
N ALA A 172 6.15 18.25 12.26
CA ALA A 172 7.04 17.13 11.98
C ALA A 172 8.39 17.57 11.39
N ASN A 173 8.52 18.79 10.87
CA ASN A 173 9.76 19.40 10.39
C ASN A 173 10.62 18.46 9.49
N GLY A 174 9.99 17.79 8.53
CA GLY A 174 10.65 16.86 7.61
C GLY A 174 10.79 15.41 8.10
N ASN A 175 10.33 15.07 9.32
CA ASN A 175 10.29 13.69 9.80
C ASN A 175 9.23 12.87 9.05
N GLN A 176 9.67 12.15 8.01
CA GLN A 176 8.81 11.36 7.14
C GLN A 176 8.00 10.31 7.88
N SER A 177 8.57 9.66 8.91
CA SER A 177 7.88 8.62 9.68
C SER A 177 6.71 9.19 10.49
N SER A 178 6.88 10.38 11.07
CA SER A 178 5.81 11.06 11.81
C SER A 178 4.68 11.51 10.88
N MET A 179 5.02 12.06 9.72
CA MET A 179 4.04 12.48 8.71
C MET A 179 3.23 11.30 8.18
N GLU A 180 3.91 10.18 7.87
CA GLU A 180 3.26 8.96 7.42
C GLU A 180 2.32 8.37 8.47
N ARG A 181 2.74 8.39 9.74
CA ARG A 181 1.91 7.91 10.84
C ARG A 181 0.61 8.69 10.96
N ASP A 182 0.65 10.02 10.89
CA ASP A 182 -0.58 10.82 10.97
C ASP A 182 -1.48 10.61 9.75
N SER A 183 -0.93 10.62 8.53
CA SER A 183 -1.73 10.30 7.32
C SER A 183 -2.41 8.94 7.45
N GLN A 184 -1.67 7.91 7.86
CA GLN A 184 -2.22 6.56 8.07
C GLN A 184 -3.27 6.53 9.17
N ASN A 185 -3.09 7.27 10.27
CA ASN A 185 -4.11 7.37 11.31
C ASN A 185 -5.42 7.98 10.78
N ILE A 186 -5.34 9.02 9.94
CA ILE A 186 -6.51 9.63 9.30
C ILE A 186 -7.25 8.63 8.42
N LEU A 187 -6.52 7.94 7.53
CA LEU A 187 -7.10 6.93 6.65
C LEU A 187 -7.83 5.85 7.45
N LYS A 188 -7.19 5.34 8.51
CA LYS A 188 -7.78 4.31 9.39
C LYS A 188 -9.03 4.80 10.11
N GLU A 189 -8.94 5.95 10.79
CA GLU A 189 -10.04 6.55 11.55
C GLU A 189 -11.28 6.72 10.67
N VAL A 190 -11.10 7.29 9.48
CA VAL A 190 -12.19 7.59 8.57
C VAL A 190 -12.74 6.33 7.89
N CYS A 191 -11.89 5.38 7.50
CA CYS A 191 -12.37 4.12 6.93
C CYS A 191 -13.11 3.25 7.96
N ILE A 192 -12.74 3.30 9.23
CA ILE A 192 -13.52 2.67 10.32
C ILE A 192 -14.90 3.33 10.44
N ALA A 193 -14.97 4.66 10.38
CA ALA A 193 -16.24 5.39 10.42
C ALA A 193 -17.15 5.05 9.23
N LEU A 194 -16.56 4.99 8.03
CA LEU A 194 -17.23 4.55 6.80
C LEU A 194 -17.76 3.12 6.93
N ALA A 195 -16.95 2.18 7.45
CA ALA A 195 -17.38 0.80 7.65
C ALA A 195 -18.51 0.67 8.69
N ALA A 196 -18.44 1.44 9.78
CA ALA A 196 -19.50 1.50 10.78
C ALA A 196 -20.80 2.06 10.17
N LEU A 197 -20.71 3.15 9.41
CA LEU A 197 -21.84 3.73 8.68
C LEU A 197 -22.48 2.71 7.74
N ARG A 198 -21.69 2.02 6.91
CA ARG A 198 -22.16 0.95 6.03
C ARG A 198 -22.91 -0.13 6.80
N LYS A 199 -22.32 -0.65 7.89
CA LYS A 199 -22.92 -1.70 8.71
C LYS A 199 -24.26 -1.24 9.27
N THR A 200 -24.34 -0.02 9.80
CA THR A 200 -25.58 0.53 10.33
C THR A 200 -26.64 0.69 9.23
N ILE A 201 -26.28 1.12 8.02
CA ILE A 201 -27.23 1.15 6.88
C ILE A 201 -27.76 -0.25 6.60
N GLN A 202 -26.89 -1.25 6.47
CA GLN A 202 -27.28 -2.63 6.18
C GLN A 202 -28.25 -3.17 7.23
N GLU A 203 -27.94 -2.98 8.51
CA GLU A 203 -28.84 -3.38 9.60
C GLU A 203 -30.21 -2.67 9.53
N CYS A 204 -30.24 -1.39 9.16
CA CYS A 204 -31.48 -0.65 8.98
C CYS A 204 -32.32 -1.18 7.82
N ILE A 205 -31.68 -1.55 6.70
CA ILE A 205 -32.36 -2.17 5.54
C ILE A 205 -32.91 -3.54 5.92
N GLU A 206 -32.08 -4.42 6.48
CA GLU A 206 -32.46 -5.80 6.85
C GLU A 206 -33.62 -5.85 7.85
N LYS A 207 -33.61 -4.92 8.81
CA LYS A 207 -34.64 -4.81 9.85
C LYS A 207 -35.85 -3.96 9.42
N ASN A 208 -35.92 -3.53 8.15
CA ASN A 208 -36.97 -2.65 7.60
C ASN A 208 -37.23 -1.40 8.46
N ARG A 209 -36.15 -0.78 8.97
CA ARG A 209 -36.21 0.41 9.85
C ARG A 209 -36.45 1.71 9.08
N VAL A 210 -36.37 1.66 7.76
CA VAL A 210 -36.61 2.78 6.86
C VAL A 210 -37.48 2.32 5.71
N SER A 211 -38.39 3.19 5.25
CA SER A 211 -39.21 2.91 4.07
C SER A 211 -38.34 2.87 2.83
N ASP A 212 -38.36 1.76 2.12
CA ASP A 212 -37.64 1.53 0.86
C ASP A 212 -38.24 2.33 -0.31
N ARG A 213 -39.52 2.66 -0.26
CA ARG A 213 -40.32 3.28 -1.35
C ARG A 213 -40.38 4.80 -1.32
N MET A 214 -39.89 5.44 -0.27
CA MET A 214 -39.83 6.91 -0.23
C MET A 214 -38.75 7.42 -1.17
N THR A 215 -38.96 8.61 -1.75
CA THR A 215 -37.99 9.22 -2.66
C THR A 215 -37.08 10.21 -1.92
N VAL A 216 -35.81 10.24 -2.31
CA VAL A 216 -34.82 11.20 -1.81
C VAL A 216 -35.16 12.61 -2.29
N GLN A 217 -35.28 13.54 -1.34
CA GLN A 217 -35.56 14.97 -1.58
C GLN A 217 -34.55 15.84 -0.82
N VAL A 218 -33.34 15.97 -1.37
CA VAL A 218 -32.30 16.87 -0.83
C VAL A 218 -32.44 18.26 -1.44
N ASN A 219 -32.13 19.32 -0.68
CA ASN A 219 -32.20 20.69 -1.17
C ASN A 219 -31.14 20.97 -2.24
N ASP A 220 -31.56 21.18 -3.49
CA ASP A 220 -30.72 21.53 -4.65
C ASP A 220 -29.85 22.78 -4.41
N ARG A 221 -30.30 23.73 -3.58
CA ARG A 221 -29.54 24.97 -3.29
C ARG A 221 -28.35 24.71 -2.38
N ASP A 222 -28.55 23.87 -1.37
CA ASP A 222 -27.54 23.61 -0.34
C ASP A 222 -26.59 22.48 -0.78
N TYR A 223 -27.12 21.46 -1.46
CA TYR A 223 -26.38 20.27 -1.90
C TYR A 223 -26.67 19.93 -3.37
N PRO A 224 -26.21 20.75 -4.34
CA PRO A 224 -26.52 20.57 -5.75
C PRO A 224 -26.03 19.22 -6.30
N LYS A 225 -24.85 18.77 -5.87
CA LYS A 225 -24.29 17.47 -6.32
C LYS A 225 -25.09 16.29 -5.78
N ALA A 226 -25.50 16.33 -4.51
CA ALA A 226 -26.35 15.30 -3.90
C ALA A 226 -27.70 15.22 -4.62
N ALA A 227 -28.33 16.39 -4.85
CA ALA A 227 -29.58 16.49 -5.58
C ALA A 227 -29.46 15.89 -6.99
N GLU A 228 -28.43 16.27 -7.76
CA GLU A 228 -28.20 15.72 -9.10
C GLU A 228 -27.99 14.20 -9.08
N ALA A 229 -27.18 13.69 -8.15
CA ALA A 229 -26.80 12.28 -8.11
C ALA A 229 -27.89 11.34 -7.54
N TYR A 230 -28.86 11.88 -6.78
CA TYR A 230 -29.88 11.09 -6.06
C TYR A 230 -31.33 11.50 -6.35
N ARG A 231 -31.56 12.44 -7.26
CA ARG A 231 -32.91 12.93 -7.59
C ARG A 231 -33.86 11.79 -7.89
N ASN A 232 -35.00 11.75 -7.19
CA ASN A 232 -36.07 10.77 -7.37
C ASN A 232 -35.66 9.30 -7.17
N LEU A 233 -34.47 9.02 -6.63
CA LEU A 233 -34.12 7.67 -6.23
C LEU A 233 -34.94 7.27 -5.01
N LEU A 234 -35.35 6.01 -5.00
CA LEU A 234 -35.95 5.40 -3.83
C LEU A 234 -34.90 5.26 -2.72
N PHE A 235 -35.32 5.38 -1.46
CA PHE A 235 -34.44 5.28 -0.29
C PHE A 235 -33.64 3.97 -0.31
N GLY A 236 -34.25 2.83 -0.63
CA GLY A 236 -33.53 1.56 -0.74
C GLY A 236 -32.36 1.62 -1.72
N ILE A 237 -32.62 2.10 -2.94
CA ILE A 237 -31.61 2.24 -4.02
C ILE A 237 -30.53 3.26 -3.61
N ALA A 238 -30.94 4.37 -2.99
CA ALA A 238 -30.01 5.40 -2.52
C ALA A 238 -29.05 4.85 -1.45
N LEU A 239 -29.57 4.08 -0.49
CA LEU A 239 -28.77 3.47 0.57
C LEU A 239 -27.82 2.40 0.03
N GLU A 240 -28.26 1.55 -0.90
CA GLU A 240 -27.39 0.59 -1.61
C GLU A 240 -26.26 1.30 -2.36
N LYS A 241 -26.58 2.40 -3.07
CA LYS A 241 -25.58 3.21 -3.76
C LYS A 241 -24.54 3.80 -2.78
N ILE A 242 -24.98 4.27 -1.61
CA ILE A 242 -24.09 4.75 -0.54
C ILE A 242 -23.20 3.62 0.00
N ILE A 243 -23.76 2.42 0.22
CA ILE A 243 -22.99 1.23 0.63
C ILE A 243 -21.88 0.93 -0.38
N VAL A 244 -22.24 0.82 -1.67
CA VAL A 244 -21.27 0.51 -2.74
C VAL A 244 -20.17 1.57 -2.82
N LYS A 245 -20.53 2.86 -2.72
CA LYS A 245 -19.56 3.95 -2.70
C LYS A 245 -18.61 3.85 -1.52
N THR A 246 -19.14 3.54 -0.34
CA THR A 246 -18.37 3.36 0.89
C THR A 246 -17.39 2.20 0.77
N GLU A 247 -17.84 1.06 0.25
CA GLU A 247 -16.99 -0.11 -0.01
C GLU A 247 -15.90 0.18 -1.03
N SER A 248 -16.22 0.90 -2.12
CA SER A 248 -15.23 1.29 -3.14
C SER A 248 -14.12 2.13 -2.50
N ILE A 249 -14.47 3.16 -1.72
CA ILE A 249 -13.47 4.01 -1.05
C ILE A 249 -12.58 3.14 -0.15
N ILE A 250 -13.16 2.33 0.73
CA ILE A 250 -12.38 1.50 1.65
C ILE A 250 -11.43 0.54 0.89
N ARG A 251 -11.91 -0.09 -0.19
CA ARG A 251 -11.11 -1.01 -1.03
C ARG A 251 -9.99 -0.28 -1.75
N ASP A 252 -10.28 0.85 -2.38
CA ASP A 252 -9.30 1.61 -3.17
C ASP A 252 -8.17 2.18 -2.29
N PHE A 253 -8.48 2.55 -1.05
CA PHE A 253 -7.49 3.01 -0.06
C PHE A 253 -6.89 1.88 0.80
N ARG A 254 -7.09 0.62 0.39
CA ARG A 254 -6.47 -0.59 1.00
C ARG A 254 -6.78 -0.75 2.49
N MET A 255 -7.99 -0.37 2.91
CA MET A 255 -8.45 -0.50 4.29
C MET A 255 -9.41 -1.66 4.50
N SER A 256 -9.68 -2.49 3.48
CA SER A 256 -10.65 -3.60 3.55
C SER A 256 -10.37 -4.60 4.66
N GLU A 257 -9.12 -5.06 4.79
CA GLU A 257 -8.73 -6.04 5.81
C GLU A 257 -8.91 -5.47 7.22
N LEU A 258 -8.52 -4.21 7.40
CA LEU A 258 -8.62 -3.50 8.69
C LEU A 258 -10.06 -3.44 9.19
N VAL A 259 -11.01 -3.20 8.28
CA VAL A 259 -12.43 -3.04 8.64
C VAL A 259 -13.24 -4.34 8.48
N GLY A 260 -12.61 -5.44 8.08
CA GLY A 260 -13.26 -6.74 7.92
C GLY A 260 -14.17 -6.88 6.68
N LEU A 261 -13.96 -6.09 5.62
CA LEU A 261 -14.73 -6.20 4.37
C LEU A 261 -14.38 -7.46 3.56
N ASP A 262 -13.14 -7.93 3.66
CA ASP A 262 -12.63 -9.11 2.94
C ASP A 262 -12.38 -10.30 3.90
N ALA A 263 -12.94 -10.25 5.13
CA ALA A 263 -12.87 -11.37 6.06
C ALA A 263 -13.68 -12.56 5.51
N LYS A 264 -12.99 -13.68 5.26
CA LYS A 264 -13.55 -14.95 4.78
C LYS A 264 -14.44 -15.62 5.81
#